data_AF-A0A0R2R1G7-F1
#
_entry.id   AF-A0A0R2R1G7-F1
#
_cell.length_a   1.000
_cell.length_b   1.000
_cell.length_c   1.000
_cell.angle_alpha   90.00
_cell.angle_beta   90.00
_cell.angle_gamma   90.00
#
_symmetry.space_group_name_H-M   'P 1'
#
loop_
_entity.id
_entity.type
_entity.pdbx_description
1 polymer ?
#
loop_
_entity_poly.entity_id
_entity_poly.type
_entity_poly.pdbx_seq_one_letter_code
_entity_poly.pdbx_strand_id
1 'polypeptide(L)'
;MSLTRSPWHIREYTPKQMNDIVKNIFSNVELKGVFGNEKVMEYFQKNKEAVARITKWDILNMQYWLPKWMLQIPYDILNRFNRHSLQDSNEVLVNSIEYADYSIKDSSQACFDHFVIATK
;
A
#
# COMPACT_ATOMS: atom_id res chain seq x y z
N MET A 1 3.29 -2.68 4.00
CA MET A 1 4.52 -2.35 3.24
C MET A 1 4.17 -1.48 2.05
N SER A 2 4.60 -0.22 2.03
CA SER A 2 4.36 0.68 0.89
C SER A 2 5.43 0.53 -0.18
N LEU A 3 5.04 0.59 -1.46
CA LEU A 3 5.98 0.51 -2.59
C LEU A 3 6.73 1.84 -2.81
N THR A 4 6.01 2.95 -2.64
CA THR A 4 6.51 4.33 -2.70
C THR A 4 5.73 5.17 -1.69
N ARG A 5 6.23 6.36 -1.39
CA ARG A 5 5.47 7.34 -0.62
C ARG A 5 4.28 7.84 -1.46
N SER A 6 3.06 7.64 -0.97
CA SER A 6 1.88 8.21 -1.63
C SER A 6 1.79 9.72 -1.38
N PRO A 7 1.65 10.57 -2.42
CA PRO A 7 1.46 12.01 -2.24
C PRO A 7 0.10 12.36 -1.65
N TRP A 8 -0.85 11.41 -1.63
CA TRP A 8 -2.17 11.56 -1.04
C TRP A 8 -2.19 11.25 0.46
N HIS A 9 -1.24 10.47 0.97
CA HIS A 9 -1.15 10.19 2.39
C HIS A 9 -0.60 11.39 3.15
N ILE A 10 -1.30 11.80 4.21
CA ILE A 10 -0.76 12.78 5.15
C ILE A 10 0.44 12.17 5.88
N ARG A 11 0.26 10.94 6.38
CA ARG A 11 1.24 10.15 7.11
C ARG A 11 0.94 8.67 6.95
N GLU A 12 1.99 7.86 6.90
CA GLU A 12 1.91 6.40 6.96
C GLU A 12 2.46 5.94 8.31
N TYR A 13 1.70 5.14 9.04
CA TYR A 13 2.06 4.69 10.37
C TYR A 13 2.59 3.25 10.32
N THR A 14 3.65 3.00 11.08
CA THR A 14 4.03 1.62 11.43
C THR A 14 2.95 1.01 12.36
N PRO A 15 2.84 -0.33 12.44
CA PRO A 15 1.95 -1.00 13.40
C PRO A 15 2.07 -0.46 14.82
N LYS A 16 3.31 -0.25 15.29
CA LYS A 16 3.56 0.32 16.63
C LYS A 16 2.99 1.73 16.76
N GLN A 17 3.30 2.62 15.82
CA GLN A 17 2.79 3.99 15.85
C GLN A 17 1.26 4.04 15.77
N MET A 18 0.65 3.18 14.94
CA MET A 18 -0.80 3.08 14.84
C MET A 18 -1.42 2.64 16.18
N ASN A 19 -0.89 1.56 16.76
CA ASN A 19 -1.31 1.07 18.07
C ASN A 19 -1.23 2.16 19.15
N ASP A 20 -0.09 2.86 19.23
CA ASP A 20 0.16 3.86 20.26
C ASP A 20 -0.80 5.06 20.13
N ILE A 21 -1.16 5.46 18.90
CA ILE A 21 -2.13 6.53 18.65
C ILE A 21 -3.54 6.12 19.06
N VAL A 22 -3.99 4.95 18.66
CA VAL A 22 -5.37 4.51 18.90
C VAL A 22 -5.61 4.25 20.39
N LYS A 23 -4.62 3.68 21.09
CA LYS A 23 -4.71 3.41 22.54
C LYS A 23 -4.83 4.66 23.40
N ASN A 24 -4.40 5.83 22.91
CA ASN A 24 -4.60 7.08 23.62
C ASN A 24 -6.05 7.59 23.57
N ILE A 25 -6.90 7.00 22.72
CA ILE A 25 -8.26 7.46 22.46
C ILE A 25 -9.31 6.44 22.91
N PHE A 26 -9.00 5.14 22.82
CA PHE A 26 -9.93 4.05 23.10
C PHE A 26 -9.40 3.12 24.20
N SER A 27 -10.31 2.61 25.04
CA SER A 27 -9.98 1.77 26.20
C SER A 27 -9.64 0.33 25.80
N ASN A 28 -10.31 -0.19 24.77
CA ASN A 28 -10.06 -1.52 24.21
C ASN A 28 -9.71 -1.39 22.72
N VAL A 29 -8.54 -1.89 22.34
CA VAL A 29 -7.97 -1.76 20.99
C VAL A 29 -7.36 -3.08 20.58
N GLU A 30 -7.81 -3.60 19.45
CA GLU A 30 -7.23 -4.73 18.75
C GLU A 30 -6.68 -4.26 17.40
N LEU A 31 -5.35 -4.31 17.26
CA LEU A 31 -4.68 -3.94 16.02
C LEU A 31 -4.40 -5.19 15.18
N LYS A 32 -5.11 -5.29 14.06
CA LYS A 32 -4.91 -6.31 13.02
C LYS A 32 -4.30 -5.69 11.76
N GLY A 33 -3.93 -6.56 10.82
CA GLY A 33 -3.47 -6.19 9.50
C GLY A 33 -4.15 -7.02 8.41
N VAL A 34 -4.25 -6.44 7.23
CA VAL A 34 -4.73 -7.11 6.02
C VAL A 34 -3.56 -7.78 5.31
N PHE A 35 -3.71 -9.06 4.98
CA PHE A 35 -2.72 -9.86 4.27
C PHE A 35 -3.36 -10.56 3.08
N GLY A 36 -2.57 -10.81 2.04
CA GLY A 36 -3.00 -11.58 0.88
C GLY A 36 -2.37 -12.97 0.84
N ASN A 37 -3.00 -13.87 0.11
CA ASN A 37 -2.42 -15.18 -0.24
C ASN A 37 -1.36 -15.06 -1.35
N GLU A 38 -0.85 -16.20 -1.81
CA GLU A 38 0.22 -16.29 -2.81
C GLU A 38 -0.08 -15.50 -4.09
N LYS A 39 -1.32 -15.57 -4.58
CA LYS A 39 -1.76 -14.88 -5.79
C LYS A 39 -1.76 -13.36 -5.64
N VAL A 40 -2.23 -12.85 -4.49
CA VAL A 40 -2.13 -11.42 -4.16
C VAL A 40 -0.67 -11.00 -4.06
N MET A 41 0.18 -11.85 -3.48
CA MET A 41 1.62 -11.59 -3.38
C MET A 41 2.31 -11.59 -4.75
N GLU A 42 1.91 -12.47 -5.69
CA GLU A 42 2.40 -12.47 -7.07
C GLU A 42 2.05 -11.16 -7.78
N TYR A 43 0.78 -10.73 -7.67
CA TYR A 43 0.34 -9.45 -8.21
C TYR A 43 1.11 -8.28 -7.58
N PHE A 44 1.27 -8.30 -6.25
CA PHE A 44 2.03 -7.31 -5.52
C PHE A 44 3.48 -7.22 -6.02
N GLN A 45 4.13 -8.36 -6.27
CA GLN A 45 5.50 -8.42 -6.76
C GLN A 45 5.63 -7.86 -8.18
N LYS A 46 4.71 -8.22 -9.09
CA LYS A 46 4.66 -7.62 -10.45
C LYS A 46 4.45 -6.10 -10.40
N ASN A 47 3.59 -5.64 -9.50
CA ASN A 47 3.37 -4.21 -9.29
C ASN A 47 4.64 -3.52 -8.76
N LYS A 48 5.34 -4.14 -7.79
CA LYS A 48 6.61 -3.65 -7.25
C LYS A 48 7.68 -3.51 -8.34
N GLU A 49 7.79 -4.48 -9.23
CA GLU A 49 8.73 -4.43 -10.36
C GLU A 49 8.38 -3.33 -11.36
N ALA A 50 7.10 -3.14 -11.66
CA ALA A 50 6.66 -2.06 -12.53
C ALA A 50 6.94 -0.68 -11.92
N VAL A 51 6.65 -0.50 -10.62
CA VAL A 51 6.99 0.71 -9.88
C VAL A 51 8.50 0.95 -9.87
N ALA A 52 9.32 -0.08 -9.62
CA ALA A 52 10.77 0.03 -9.64
C ALA A 52 11.33 0.47 -11.01
N ARG A 53 10.72 0.01 -12.11
CA ARG A 53 11.09 0.44 -13.48
C ARG A 53 10.82 1.92 -13.74
N ILE A 54 9.87 2.52 -13.02
CA ILE A 54 9.56 3.95 -13.10
C ILE A 54 10.46 4.73 -12.14
N THR A 55 10.54 4.31 -10.88
CA THR A 55 11.28 5.04 -9.83
C THR A 55 12.80 5.00 -10.02
N LYS A 56 13.36 4.07 -10.81
CA LYS A 56 14.78 4.10 -11.18
C LYS A 56 15.22 5.40 -11.88
N TRP A 57 14.28 6.12 -12.50
CA TRP A 57 14.53 7.40 -13.14
C TRP A 57 14.43 8.59 -12.17
N ASP A 58 13.95 8.37 -10.93
CA ASP A 58 13.94 9.35 -9.85
C ASP A 58 15.33 9.42 -9.17
N ILE A 59 16.36 9.79 -9.95
CA ILE A 59 17.77 9.80 -9.51
C ILE A 59 17.97 10.73 -8.31
N LEU A 60 17.21 11.83 -8.26
CA LEU A 60 17.26 12.83 -7.19
C LEU A 60 16.37 12.45 -5.98
N ASN A 61 15.72 11.28 -5.99
CA ASN A 61 14.84 10.82 -4.92
C ASN A 61 13.75 11.85 -4.57
N MET A 62 13.23 12.53 -5.59
CA MET A 62 12.27 13.63 -5.50
C MET A 62 10.99 13.23 -4.77
N GLN A 63 10.59 11.95 -4.86
CA GLN A 63 9.40 11.43 -4.15
C GLN A 63 9.44 11.67 -2.63
N TYR A 64 10.63 11.78 -2.02
CA TYR A 64 10.79 11.92 -0.58
C TYR A 64 10.78 13.37 -0.09
N TRP A 65 11.23 14.33 -0.90
CA TRP A 65 11.40 15.72 -0.47
C TRP A 65 10.57 16.74 -1.26
N LEU A 66 10.05 16.41 -2.45
CA LEU A 66 9.17 17.33 -3.17
C LEU A 66 7.86 17.57 -2.40
N PRO A 67 7.30 18.79 -2.50
CA PRO A 67 5.95 19.08 -2.05
C PRO A 67 4.92 18.16 -2.71
N LYS A 68 3.93 17.72 -1.92
CA LYS A 68 2.91 16.75 -2.38
C LYS A 68 2.17 17.20 -3.63
N TRP A 69 1.84 18.49 -3.74
CA TRP A 69 1.12 19.03 -4.89
C TRP A 69 1.87 18.86 -6.22
N MET A 70 3.21 18.84 -6.20
CA MET A 70 4.02 18.57 -7.39
C MET A 70 4.04 17.08 -7.77
N LEU A 71 3.81 16.20 -6.79
CA LEU A 71 3.85 14.75 -6.97
C LEU A 71 2.49 14.16 -7.32
N GLN A 72 1.37 14.80 -6.94
CA GLN A 72 0.01 14.28 -7.15
C GLN A 72 -0.28 13.98 -8.64
N ILE A 73 -0.09 14.97 -9.53
CA ILE A 73 -0.42 14.79 -10.95
C ILE A 73 0.46 13.72 -11.61
N PRO A 74 1.81 13.74 -11.48
CA PRO A 74 2.64 12.69 -12.04
C PRO A 74 2.32 11.31 -11.46
N TYR A 75 2.07 11.22 -10.16
CA TYR A 75 1.73 9.97 -9.49
C TYR A 75 0.44 9.35 -10.03
N ASP A 76 -0.62 10.13 -10.21
CA ASP A 76 -1.90 9.65 -10.73
C ASP A 76 -1.78 9.18 -12.19
N ILE A 77 -1.03 9.91 -13.00
CA ILE A 77 -0.76 9.55 -14.40
C ILE A 77 0.01 8.22 -14.47
N LEU A 78 1.11 8.12 -13.73
CA LEU A 78 1.97 6.92 -13.71
C LEU A 78 1.22 5.71 -13.15
N ASN A 79 0.42 5.88 -12.10
CA ASN A 79 -0.39 4.79 -11.55
C ASN A 79 -1.46 4.31 -12.52
N ARG A 80 -2.12 5.23 -13.25
CA ARG A 80 -3.10 4.88 -14.26
C ARG A 80 -2.45 4.06 -15.38
N PHE A 81 -1.30 4.52 -15.90
CA PHE A 81 -0.55 3.76 -16.91
C PHE A 81 -0.09 2.40 -16.40
N ASN A 82 0.44 2.34 -15.18
CA ASN A 82 0.87 1.09 -14.56
C ASN A 82 -0.29 0.11 -14.40
N ARG A 83 -1.46 0.58 -13.95
CA ARG A 83 -2.66 -0.26 -13.80
C ARG A 83 -3.15 -0.80 -15.14
N HIS A 84 -3.21 0.03 -16.19
CA HIS A 84 -3.57 -0.43 -17.53
C HIS A 84 -2.54 -1.44 -18.06
N SER A 85 -1.25 -1.14 -17.95
CA SER A 85 -0.20 -2.06 -18.41
C SER A 85 -0.22 -3.39 -17.66
N LEU A 86 -0.47 -3.40 -16.34
CA LEU A 86 -0.59 -4.63 -15.56
C LEU A 86 -1.83 -5.43 -15.94
N GLN A 87 -2.96 -4.77 -16.19
CA GLN A 87 -4.18 -5.42 -16.64
C GLN A 87 -3.99 -6.05 -18.03
N ASP A 88 -3.44 -5.31 -19.00
CA ASP A 88 -3.26 -5.80 -20.37
C ASP A 88 -2.25 -6.95 -20.46
N SER A 89 -1.24 -6.96 -19.56
CA SER A 89 -0.20 -7.99 -19.54
C SER A 89 -0.53 -9.21 -18.67
N ASN A 90 -1.44 -9.08 -17.71
CA ASN A 90 -1.75 -10.10 -16.72
C ASN A 90 -3.25 -10.17 -16.40
N GLU A 91 -4.09 -10.03 -17.43
CA GLU A 91 -5.54 -9.93 -17.30
C GLU A 91 -6.13 -11.05 -16.43
N VAL A 92 -5.66 -12.29 -16.63
CA VAL A 92 -6.09 -13.47 -15.85
C VAL A 92 -5.73 -13.36 -14.37
N LEU A 93 -4.51 -12.90 -14.03
CA LEU A 93 -4.07 -12.78 -12.63
C LEU A 93 -4.79 -11.62 -11.92
N VAL A 94 -4.93 -10.47 -12.59
CA VAL A 94 -5.60 -9.29 -12.00
C VAL A 94 -7.08 -9.57 -11.79
N ASN A 95 -7.76 -10.13 -12.80
CA ASN A 95 -9.19 -10.40 -12.73
C ASN A 95 -9.54 -11.57 -11.83
N SER A 96 -8.59 -12.46 -11.55
CA SER A 96 -8.85 -13.57 -10.65
C SER A 96 -8.83 -13.15 -9.19
N ILE A 97 -8.12 -12.09 -8.77
CA ILE A 97 -8.02 -11.71 -7.35
C ILE A 97 -9.39 -11.32 -6.78
N GLU A 98 -9.80 -12.00 -5.71
CA GLU A 98 -11.08 -11.82 -5.04
C GLU A 98 -10.90 -11.42 -3.57
N TYR A 99 -11.98 -10.97 -2.93
CA TYR A 99 -11.95 -10.60 -1.51
C TYR A 99 -11.54 -11.78 -0.59
N ALA A 100 -11.85 -13.02 -1.00
CA ALA A 100 -11.50 -14.23 -0.28
C ALA A 100 -9.99 -14.55 -0.32
N ASP A 101 -9.23 -13.92 -1.23
CA ASP A 101 -7.78 -14.04 -1.28
C ASP A 101 -7.08 -13.21 -0.18
N TYR A 102 -7.85 -12.40 0.56
CA TYR A 102 -7.37 -11.59 1.68
C TYR A 102 -7.78 -12.18 3.03
N SER A 103 -6.94 -11.97 4.03
CA SER A 103 -7.17 -12.41 5.41
C SER A 103 -6.78 -11.33 6.41
N ILE A 104 -7.45 -11.32 7.55
CA ILE A 104 -7.15 -10.44 8.68
C ILE A 104 -6.41 -11.26 9.72
N LYS A 105 -5.22 -10.80 10.11
CA LYS A 105 -4.36 -11.44 11.13
C LYS A 105 -3.75 -10.36 12.02
N ASP A 106 -3.00 -10.75 13.05
CA ASP A 106 -2.28 -9.78 13.88
C ASP A 106 -1.37 -8.88 13.04
N SER A 107 -1.38 -7.59 13.36
CA SER A 107 -0.68 -6.60 12.55
C SER A 107 0.83 -6.83 12.60
N SER A 108 1.48 -6.63 11.44
CA SER A 108 2.92 -6.69 11.30
C SER A 108 3.37 -5.70 10.23
N GLN A 109 4.68 -5.47 10.11
CA GLN A 109 5.22 -4.58 9.07
C GLN A 109 4.90 -5.06 7.63
N ALA A 110 4.58 -6.34 7.49
CA ALA A 110 4.27 -6.97 6.21
C ALA A 110 2.80 -6.80 5.80
N CYS A 111 1.91 -6.29 6.67
CA CYS A 111 0.52 -6.08 6.27
C CYS A 111 0.40 -5.04 5.15
N PHE A 112 -0.61 -5.20 4.31
CA PHE A 112 -0.94 -4.22 3.27
C PHE A 112 -1.55 -2.97 3.86
N ASP A 113 -2.46 -3.15 4.82
CA ASP A 113 -3.12 -2.08 5.53
C ASP A 113 -3.39 -2.46 6.99
N HIS A 114 -3.61 -1.47 7.84
CA HIS A 114 -3.99 -1.66 9.24
C HIS A 114 -5.50 -1.85 9.35
N PHE A 115 -5.91 -2.86 10.11
CA PHE A 115 -7.31 -3.10 10.45
C PHE A 115 -7.48 -2.94 11.96
N VAL A 116 -8.09 -1.83 12.39
CA VAL A 116 -8.23 -1.50 13.82
C VAL A 116 -9.65 -1.77 14.27
N ILE A 117 -9.81 -2.58 15.31
CA ILE A 117 -11.07 -2.74 16.05
C ILE A 117 -10.88 -2.01 17.38
N ALA A 118 -11.69 -1.00 17.66
CA ALA A 118 -11.59 -0.22 18.88
C ALA A 118 -12.96 0.08 19.48
N THR A 119 -13.08 -0.04 20.79
CA THR A 119 -14.30 0.30 21.54
C THR A 119 -13.98 1.24 22.70
N LYS A 120 -14.96 2.08 23.06
CA LYS A 120 -14.87 3.03 24.18
C LYS A 120 -15.17 2.35 25.50
#